data_AF-A0A3B1BCP3-F1
#
_entry.id   AF-A0A3B1BCP3-F1
#
_cell.length_a   1.000
_cell.length_b   1.000
_cell.length_c   1.000
_cell.angle_alpha   90.00
_cell.angle_beta   90.00
_cell.angle_gamma   90.00
#
_symmetry.space_group_name_H-M   'P 1'
#
loop_
_entity.id
_entity.type
_entity.pdbx_description
1 polymer ?
#
loop_
_entity_poly.entity_id
_entity_poly.type
_entity_poly.pdbx_seq_one_letter_code
_entity_poly.pdbx_strand_id
1 'polypeptide(L)'
;MIALKKLILLISFSLLAACSFLQSFHSQSPEYIEILIKEKQYGKAQNILQHSRQDHPDYPALMAQKKRLQKLSRQLETETLSQIEVFLNKNKWHQALQQLNHAREILPQSQTLKTTEQKFMLARQKRINELNMKVDIHKGIWLRDAEPLLDDLVKTQPDNYERRQQQQQFQQEKSRTLKNLARCADEAMNEELFELGRRCIMLVKQIDNTHKYTVSLEPAKAKLQAHDHAWHQQQNKISTELLKELKQGYSHDNLLRASLHLQKLSRYKQTTEEIKSISLLQQELNKGIAQSMDAGRQLYSEGKVSQALSIWISLRKITADNEALEAHINRAQRVLEKLERLGKSQPLHDKTPSFPKTQ
;
A
#
# COMPACT_ATOMS: atom_id res chain seq x y z
N MET A 1 26.33 74.01 43.51
CA MET A 1 25.15 73.44 42.81
C MET A 1 25.47 72.42 41.71
N ILE A 2 26.63 72.46 41.04
CA ILE A 2 26.97 71.52 39.95
C ILE A 2 27.35 70.12 40.48
N ALA A 3 28.00 70.03 41.64
CA ALA A 3 28.37 68.75 42.26
C ALA A 3 27.16 67.92 42.72
N LEU A 4 26.10 68.58 43.22
CA LEU A 4 24.88 67.90 43.68
C LEU A 4 24.07 67.31 42.51
N LYS A 5 24.04 67.99 41.36
CA LYS A 5 23.40 67.46 40.13
C LYS A 5 24.13 66.25 39.56
N LYS A 6 25.47 66.21 39.63
CA LYS A 6 26.26 65.05 39.17
C LYS A 6 26.11 63.83 40.10
N LEU A 7 25.93 64.04 41.41
CA LEU A 7 25.70 62.95 42.36
C LEU A 7 24.31 62.30 42.18
N ILE A 8 23.27 63.12 41.93
CA ILE A 8 21.90 62.64 41.70
C ILE A 8 21.81 61.81 40.40
N LEU A 9 22.56 62.19 39.36
CA LEU A 9 22.56 61.50 38.06
C LEU A 9 23.29 60.14 38.10
N LEU A 10 24.25 59.98 39.02
CA LEU A 10 24.99 58.72 39.23
C LEU A 10 24.17 57.70 40.03
N ILE A 11 23.36 58.15 40.99
CA ILE A 11 22.47 57.31 41.81
C ILE A 11 21.27 56.80 40.98
N SER A 12 20.75 57.60 40.04
CA SER A 12 19.67 57.17 39.15
C SER A 12 20.07 56.03 38.19
N PHE A 13 21.35 55.92 37.81
CA PHE A 13 21.83 54.88 36.91
C PHE A 13 22.02 53.52 37.63
N SER A 14 22.26 53.53 38.94
CA SER A 14 22.41 52.31 39.75
C SER A 14 21.07 51.61 40.04
N LEU A 15 19.97 52.38 40.09
CA LEU A 15 18.62 51.84 40.39
C LEU A 15 17.99 51.09 39.20
N LEU A 16 18.39 51.38 37.96
CA LEU A 16 17.88 50.69 36.76
C LEU A 16 18.49 49.28 36.58
N ALA A 17 19.70 49.02 37.08
CA ALA A 17 20.34 47.71 37.01
C ALA A 17 19.81 46.70 38.05
N ALA A 18 19.11 47.17 39.09
CA ALA A 18 18.54 46.30 40.13
C ALA A 18 17.26 45.58 39.66
N CYS A 19 16.49 46.15 38.74
CA CYS A 19 15.23 45.55 38.27
C CYS A 19 15.43 44.36 37.33
N SER A 20 16.55 44.27 36.60
CA SER A 20 16.85 43.10 35.76
C SER A 20 17.31 41.88 36.55
N PHE A 21 17.84 42.08 37.78
CA PHE A 21 18.33 41.01 38.63
C PHE A 21 17.21 40.28 39.39
N LEU A 22 16.08 40.95 39.70
CA LEU A 22 14.95 40.30 40.37
C LEU A 22 14.14 39.39 39.42
N GLN A 23 14.16 39.67 38.12
CA GLN A 23 13.40 38.91 37.12
C GLN A 23 14.03 37.55 36.81
N SER A 24 15.34 37.37 37.06
CA SER A 24 16.05 36.12 36.81
C SER A 24 15.74 35.04 37.86
N PHE A 25 15.56 35.41 39.13
CA PHE A 25 15.26 34.45 40.21
C PHE A 25 13.82 33.91 40.16
N HIS A 26 12.85 34.72 39.74
CA HIS A 26 11.46 34.24 39.64
C HIS A 26 11.27 33.21 38.51
N SER A 27 12.13 33.27 37.48
CA SER A 27 12.05 32.41 36.29
C SER A 27 12.45 30.95 36.53
N GLN A 28 13.05 30.61 37.69
CA GLN A 28 13.49 29.26 38.04
C GLN A 28 12.72 28.66 39.23
N SER A 29 11.62 29.29 39.65
CA SER A 29 10.76 28.75 40.70
C SER A 29 9.96 27.52 40.23
N PRO A 30 9.75 26.50 41.08
CA PRO A 30 8.87 25.38 40.76
C PRO A 30 7.46 25.83 40.35
N GLU A 31 6.90 26.88 40.96
CA GLU A 31 5.56 27.39 40.65
C GLU A 31 5.46 27.89 39.20
N TYR A 32 6.48 28.63 38.74
CA TYR A 32 6.50 29.14 37.36
C TYR A 32 6.62 28.02 36.33
N ILE A 33 7.44 27.00 36.61
CA ILE A 33 7.53 25.80 35.76
C ILE A 33 6.17 25.08 35.69
N GLU A 34 5.44 24.99 36.79
CA GLU A 34 4.10 24.38 36.79
C GLU A 34 3.11 25.17 35.91
N ILE A 35 3.19 26.51 35.90
CA ILE A 35 2.39 27.35 34.99
C ILE A 35 2.73 27.02 33.53
N LEU A 36 4.02 26.97 33.19
CA LEU A 36 4.45 26.61 31.83
C LEU A 36 3.98 25.21 31.42
N ILE A 37 3.99 24.24 32.34
CA ILE A 37 3.47 22.89 32.09
C ILE A 37 1.95 22.94 31.85
N LYS A 38 1.18 23.66 32.67
CA LYS A 38 -0.28 23.80 32.51
C LYS A 38 -0.67 24.46 31.19
N GLU A 39 0.10 25.46 30.77
CA GLU A 39 -0.09 26.15 29.49
C GLU A 39 0.49 25.40 28.28
N LYS A 40 0.98 24.16 28.48
CA LYS A 40 1.64 23.35 27.44
C LYS A 40 2.86 24.04 26.80
N GLN A 41 3.51 24.97 27.48
CA GLN A 41 4.76 25.59 27.06
C GLN A 41 5.97 24.69 27.37
N TYR A 42 5.89 23.42 26.95
CA TYR A 42 6.84 22.37 27.33
C TYR A 42 8.28 22.69 26.91
N GLY A 43 8.48 23.22 25.71
CA GLY A 43 9.81 23.63 25.24
C GLY A 43 10.49 24.67 26.16
N LYS A 44 9.73 25.65 26.67
CA LYS A 44 10.26 26.66 27.60
C LYS A 44 10.57 26.04 28.96
N ALA A 45 9.67 25.24 29.51
CA ALA A 45 9.88 24.53 30.76
C ALA A 45 11.10 23.60 30.70
N GLN A 46 11.28 22.87 29.59
CA GLN A 46 12.45 22.01 29.36
C GLN A 46 13.75 22.82 29.35
N ASN A 47 13.78 23.97 28.68
CA ASN A 47 14.96 24.82 28.61
C ASN A 47 15.39 25.29 30.01
N ILE A 48 14.45 25.77 30.83
CA ILE A 48 14.75 26.22 32.20
C ILE A 48 15.28 25.04 33.04
N LEU A 49 14.60 23.89 33.01
CA LEU A 49 14.97 22.69 33.78
C LEU A 49 16.26 22.00 33.31
N GLN A 50 16.74 22.30 32.11
CA GLN A 50 18.02 21.80 31.60
C GLN A 50 19.21 22.53 32.24
N HIS A 51 19.03 23.78 32.66
CA HIS A 51 20.07 24.64 33.22
C HIS A 51 20.02 24.75 34.76
N SER A 52 19.13 24.01 35.43
CA SER A 52 19.03 24.00 36.89
C SER A 52 20.29 23.41 37.55
N ARG A 53 20.86 24.13 38.51
CA ARG A 53 22.07 23.72 39.25
C ARG A 53 21.73 22.86 40.47
N GLN A 54 22.63 21.94 40.82
CA GLN A 54 22.45 20.98 41.92
C GLN A 54 22.45 21.61 43.31
N ASP A 55 23.08 22.78 43.46
CA ASP A 55 23.17 23.57 44.69
C ASP A 55 21.93 24.45 44.95
N HIS A 56 20.95 24.45 44.04
CA HIS A 56 19.73 25.24 44.20
C HIS A 56 18.84 24.68 45.35
N PRO A 57 18.29 25.53 46.24
CA PRO A 57 17.44 25.08 47.35
C PRO A 57 16.27 24.18 46.91
N ASP A 58 15.63 24.53 45.79
CA ASP A 58 14.49 23.78 45.24
C ASP A 58 14.87 22.66 44.25
N TYR A 59 16.16 22.30 44.14
CA TYR A 59 16.62 21.31 43.16
C TYR A 59 15.83 19.98 43.18
N PRO A 60 15.48 19.39 44.34
CA PRO A 60 14.64 18.18 44.38
C PRO A 60 13.27 18.37 43.73
N ALA A 61 12.61 19.51 43.96
CA ALA A 61 11.31 19.83 43.38
C ALA A 61 11.40 20.03 41.86
N LEU A 62 12.43 20.75 41.40
CA LEU A 62 12.70 20.95 39.96
C LEU A 62 12.97 19.63 39.24
N MET A 63 13.68 18.70 39.87
CA MET A 63 13.92 17.37 39.28
C MET A 63 12.66 16.50 39.23
N ALA A 64 11.76 16.63 40.20
CA ALA A 64 10.44 15.97 40.14
C ALA A 64 9.60 16.53 38.98
N GLN A 65 9.59 17.85 38.79
CA GLN A 65 8.92 18.50 37.66
C GLN A 65 9.54 18.10 36.31
N LYS A 66 10.87 17.98 36.23
CA LYS A 66 11.56 17.47 35.04
C LYS A 66 11.10 16.07 34.66
N LYS A 67 10.99 15.14 35.63
CA LYS A 67 10.46 13.79 35.37
C LYS A 67 9.00 13.83 34.90
N ARG A 68 8.15 14.66 35.53
CA ARG A 68 6.75 14.83 35.11
C ARG A 68 6.64 15.39 33.69
N LEU A 69 7.40 16.44 33.39
CA LEU A 69 7.45 17.06 32.07
C LEU A 69 7.90 16.06 31.00
N GLN A 70 8.93 15.24 31.29
CA GLN A 70 9.37 14.17 30.37
C GLN A 70 8.23 13.18 30.06
N LYS A 71 7.43 12.78 31.07
CA LYS A 71 6.26 11.91 30.85
C LYS A 71 5.22 12.58 29.96
N LEU A 72 4.88 13.84 30.24
CA LEU A 72 3.92 14.61 29.44
C LEU A 72 4.40 14.85 28.01
N SER A 73 5.68 15.12 27.81
CA SER A 73 6.28 15.28 26.48
C SER A 73 6.18 13.98 25.67
N ARG A 74 6.52 12.84 26.28
CA ARG A 74 6.38 11.52 25.63
C ARG A 74 4.93 11.21 25.26
N GLN A 75 3.99 11.52 26.15
CA GLN A 75 2.57 11.32 25.87
C GLN A 75 2.11 12.16 24.67
N LEU A 76 2.47 13.46 24.64
CA LEU A 76 2.15 14.33 23.51
C LEU A 76 2.75 13.81 22.20
N GLU A 77 4.00 13.34 22.23
CA GLU A 77 4.66 12.71 21.07
C GLU A 77 3.84 11.50 20.59
N THR A 78 3.52 10.55 21.48
CA THR A 78 2.76 9.35 21.13
C THR A 78 1.38 9.67 20.55
N GLU A 79 0.64 10.57 21.18
CA GLU A 79 -0.69 11.01 20.71
C GLU A 79 -0.59 11.67 19.33
N THR A 80 0.40 12.55 19.14
CA THR A 80 0.65 13.22 17.85
C THR A 80 0.95 12.21 16.75
N LEU A 81 1.85 11.24 17.02
CA LEU A 81 2.22 10.22 16.04
C LEU A 81 1.04 9.34 15.65
N SER A 82 0.21 8.92 16.62
CA SER A 82 -0.99 8.13 16.36
C SER A 82 -2.00 8.91 15.50
N GLN A 83 -2.21 10.19 15.78
CA GLN A 83 -3.11 11.04 14.99
C GLN A 83 -2.58 11.25 13.56
N ILE A 84 -1.28 11.49 13.40
CA ILE A 84 -0.63 11.60 12.09
C ILE A 84 -0.87 10.32 11.28
N GLU A 85 -0.66 9.15 11.87
CA GLU A 85 -0.90 7.86 11.21
C GLU A 85 -2.36 7.71 10.76
N VAL A 86 -3.32 8.06 11.62
CA VAL A 86 -4.75 8.06 11.26
C VAL A 86 -5.03 9.00 10.09
N PHE A 87 -4.43 10.19 10.06
CA PHE A 87 -4.58 11.11 8.94
C PHE A 87 -3.95 10.56 7.66
N LEU A 88 -2.76 9.98 7.73
CA LEU A 88 -2.08 9.38 6.58
C LEU A 88 -2.89 8.22 5.98
N ASN A 89 -3.41 7.32 6.80
CA ASN A 89 -4.26 6.20 6.36
C ASN A 89 -5.56 6.67 5.68
N LYS A 90 -6.02 7.88 6.03
CA LYS A 90 -7.18 8.55 5.40
C LYS A 90 -6.79 9.49 4.25
N ASN A 91 -5.54 9.48 3.79
CA ASN A 91 -4.98 10.39 2.77
C ASN A 91 -5.11 11.90 3.13
N LYS A 92 -5.20 12.24 4.42
CA LYS A 92 -5.34 13.60 4.95
C LYS A 92 -3.97 14.24 5.23
N TRP A 93 -3.16 14.35 4.19
CA TRP A 93 -1.75 14.82 4.27
C TRP A 93 -1.60 16.22 4.86
N HIS A 94 -2.53 17.14 4.54
CA HIS A 94 -2.47 18.51 5.06
C HIS A 94 -2.73 18.54 6.58
N GLN A 95 -3.77 17.84 7.05
CA GLN A 95 -4.06 17.76 8.49
C GLN A 95 -2.93 17.09 9.27
N ALA A 96 -2.31 16.05 8.71
CA ALA A 96 -1.14 15.41 9.32
C ALA A 96 0.03 16.40 9.51
N LEU A 97 0.30 17.23 8.49
CA LEU A 97 1.35 18.26 8.58
C LEU A 97 1.01 19.34 9.61
N GLN A 98 -0.24 19.81 9.65
CA GLN A 98 -0.68 20.78 10.66
C GLN A 98 -0.51 20.24 12.08
N GLN A 99 -0.91 18.98 12.31
CA GLN A 99 -0.75 18.32 13.61
C GLN A 99 0.73 18.20 14.01
N LEU A 100 1.59 17.86 13.07
CA LEU A 100 3.03 17.76 13.31
C LEU A 100 3.65 19.12 13.63
N ASN A 101 3.34 20.15 12.84
CA ASN A 101 3.84 21.51 13.06
C ASN A 101 3.43 22.04 14.43
N HIS A 102 2.16 21.85 14.81
CA HIS A 102 1.67 22.25 16.12
C HIS A 102 2.43 21.55 17.26
N ALA A 103 2.66 20.24 17.16
CA ALA A 103 3.45 19.51 18.15
C ALA A 103 4.92 19.99 18.21
N ARG A 104 5.50 20.38 17.07
CA ARG A 104 6.87 20.96 16.99
C ARG A 104 6.96 22.33 17.65
N GLU A 105 5.91 23.14 17.60
CA GLU A 105 5.84 24.42 18.33
C GLU A 105 5.84 24.20 19.85
N ILE A 106 5.11 23.17 20.33
CA ILE A 106 5.05 22.81 21.75
C ILE A 106 6.37 22.17 22.23
N LEU A 107 6.96 21.28 21.43
CA LEU A 107 8.20 20.54 21.71
C LEU A 107 9.28 20.76 20.64
N PRO A 108 9.87 21.96 20.55
CA PRO A 108 10.82 22.32 19.49
C PRO A 108 12.11 21.50 19.53
N GLN A 109 12.49 20.98 20.70
CA GLN A 109 13.69 20.17 20.88
C GLN A 109 13.45 18.65 20.81
N SER A 110 12.20 18.20 20.61
CA SER A 110 11.92 16.77 20.47
C SER A 110 12.59 16.19 19.23
N GLN A 111 13.53 15.27 19.45
CA GLN A 111 14.18 14.53 18.37
C GLN A 111 13.20 13.58 17.67
N THR A 112 12.27 12.98 18.43
CA THR A 112 11.20 12.12 17.89
C THR A 112 10.39 12.87 16.83
N LEU A 113 9.95 14.09 17.13
CA LEU A 113 9.16 14.89 16.20
C LEU A 113 9.98 15.36 15.00
N LYS A 114 11.27 15.74 15.18
CA LYS A 114 12.18 16.09 14.07
C LYS A 114 12.37 14.92 13.10
N THR A 115 12.65 13.73 13.61
CA THR A 115 12.80 12.54 12.78
C THR A 115 11.49 12.15 12.09
N THR A 116 10.36 12.34 12.77
CA THR A 116 9.03 12.12 12.17
C THR A 116 8.76 13.09 11.03
N GLU A 117 9.10 14.37 11.18
CA GLU A 117 8.98 15.39 10.14
C GLU A 117 9.79 15.05 8.90
N GLN A 118 11.05 14.63 9.07
CA GLN A 118 11.89 14.18 7.96
C GLN A 118 11.25 12.99 7.22
N LYS A 119 10.80 11.97 7.95
CA LYS A 119 10.12 10.80 7.37
C LYS A 119 8.82 11.19 6.66
N PHE A 120 8.03 12.08 7.26
CA PHE A 120 6.79 12.59 6.70
C PHE A 120 7.04 13.32 5.38
N MET A 121 8.04 14.19 5.32
CA MET A 121 8.36 14.95 4.11
C MET A 121 8.84 14.05 2.97
N LEU A 122 9.66 13.03 3.27
CA LEU A 122 10.05 12.01 2.29
C LEU A 122 8.84 11.23 1.76
N ALA A 123 7.97 10.74 2.66
CA ALA A 123 6.76 10.02 2.28
C ALA A 123 5.80 10.87 1.45
N ARG A 124 5.64 12.15 1.82
CA ARG A 124 4.82 13.12 1.09
C ARG A 124 5.37 13.38 -0.31
N GLN A 125 6.68 13.57 -0.44
CA GLN A 125 7.30 13.78 -1.74
C GLN A 125 7.14 12.55 -2.64
N LYS A 126 7.34 11.35 -2.09
CA LYS A 126 7.08 10.09 -2.80
C LYS A 126 5.63 10.03 -3.30
N ARG A 127 4.66 10.34 -2.43
CA ARG A 127 3.24 10.37 -2.81
C ARG A 127 2.94 11.39 -3.92
N ILE A 128 3.53 12.58 -3.85
CA ILE A 128 3.38 13.60 -4.89
C ILE A 128 3.91 13.08 -6.23
N ASN A 129 5.08 12.43 -6.22
CA ASN A 129 5.66 11.83 -7.43
C ASN A 129 4.72 10.74 -8.01
N GLU A 130 4.22 9.82 -7.18
CA GLU A 130 3.26 8.80 -7.60
C GLU A 130 1.99 9.41 -8.25
N LEU A 131 1.44 10.47 -7.65
CA LEU A 131 0.26 11.15 -8.17
C LEU A 131 0.56 11.87 -9.49
N ASN A 132 1.71 12.53 -9.59
CA ASN A 132 2.14 13.18 -10.82
C ASN A 132 2.32 12.16 -11.96
N MET A 133 2.95 11.01 -11.68
CA MET A 133 3.08 9.93 -12.67
C MET A 133 1.70 9.46 -13.17
N LYS A 134 0.72 9.29 -12.28
CA LYS A 134 -0.66 8.95 -12.69
C LYS A 134 -1.26 10.01 -13.59
N VAL A 135 -1.11 11.29 -13.23
CA VAL A 135 -1.56 12.41 -14.06
C VAL A 135 -0.90 12.36 -15.43
N ASP A 136 0.41 12.17 -15.51
CA ASP A 136 1.16 12.10 -16.77
C ASP A 136 0.72 10.91 -17.64
N ILE A 137 0.41 9.76 -17.04
CA ILE A 137 -0.16 8.60 -17.74
C ILE A 137 -1.53 8.93 -18.34
N HIS A 138 -2.42 9.52 -17.55
CA HIS A 138 -3.75 9.90 -18.04
C HIS A 138 -3.67 10.97 -19.14
N LYS A 139 -2.79 11.95 -18.98
CA LYS A 139 -2.49 12.94 -20.01
C LYS A 139 -1.94 12.29 -21.27
N GLY A 140 -1.01 11.34 -21.15
CA GLY A 140 -0.46 10.61 -22.28
C GLY A 140 -1.54 9.87 -23.08
N ILE A 141 -2.46 9.19 -22.39
CA ILE A 141 -3.60 8.53 -23.04
C ILE A 141 -4.47 9.55 -23.78
N TRP A 142 -4.83 10.66 -23.13
CA TRP A 142 -5.60 11.71 -23.77
C TRP A 142 -4.89 12.30 -24.99
N LEU A 143 -3.59 12.59 -24.89
CA LEU A 143 -2.79 13.11 -26.01
C LEU A 143 -2.78 12.16 -27.20
N ARG A 144 -2.58 10.85 -26.95
CA ARG A 144 -2.63 9.83 -28.00
C ARG A 144 -3.97 9.84 -28.74
N ASP A 145 -5.06 9.93 -28.00
CA ASP A 145 -6.41 9.81 -28.56
C ASP A 145 -6.89 11.13 -29.21
N ALA A 146 -6.46 12.28 -28.69
CA ALA A 146 -6.93 13.59 -29.11
C ALA A 146 -6.15 14.20 -30.28
N GLU A 147 -4.88 13.83 -30.48
CA GLU A 147 -4.05 14.37 -31.56
C GLU A 147 -4.69 14.25 -32.97
N PRO A 148 -5.15 13.08 -33.44
CA PRO A 148 -5.73 12.98 -34.77
C PRO A 148 -6.98 13.85 -34.93
N LEU A 149 -7.82 13.95 -33.89
CA LEU A 149 -9.03 14.77 -33.90
C LEU A 149 -8.70 16.26 -33.99
N LEU A 150 -7.67 16.72 -33.28
CA LEU A 150 -7.24 18.12 -33.31
C LEU A 150 -6.63 18.48 -34.66
N ASP A 151 -5.84 17.58 -35.23
CA ASP A 151 -5.27 17.77 -36.57
C ASP A 151 -6.37 17.86 -37.64
N ASP A 152 -7.40 17.03 -37.56
CA ASP A 152 -8.54 17.08 -38.49
C ASP A 152 -9.35 18.38 -38.32
N LEU A 153 -9.51 18.88 -37.10
CA LEU A 153 -10.16 20.18 -36.83
C LEU A 153 -9.38 21.34 -37.46
N VAL A 154 -8.05 21.37 -37.30
CA VAL A 154 -7.21 22.43 -37.89
C VAL A 154 -7.21 22.37 -39.41
N LYS A 155 -7.16 21.16 -40.00
CA LYS A 155 -7.25 20.98 -41.46
C LYS A 155 -8.59 21.45 -42.02
N THR A 156 -9.68 21.24 -41.28
CA THR A 156 -11.04 21.65 -41.69
C THR A 156 -11.24 23.16 -41.58
N GLN A 157 -10.57 23.82 -40.64
CA GLN A 157 -10.69 25.26 -40.39
C GLN A 157 -9.32 25.94 -40.32
N PRO A 158 -8.54 25.97 -41.42
CA PRO A 158 -7.14 26.41 -41.38
C PRO A 158 -7.01 27.88 -40.98
N ASP A 159 -8.01 28.72 -41.29
CA ASP A 159 -8.00 30.16 -40.99
C ASP A 159 -8.40 30.50 -39.55
N ASN A 160 -8.95 29.53 -38.80
CA ASN A 160 -9.38 29.74 -37.43
C ASN A 160 -8.17 29.86 -36.49
N TYR A 161 -7.94 31.08 -35.97
CA TYR A 161 -6.83 31.38 -35.07
C TYR A 161 -6.88 30.57 -33.76
N GLU A 162 -8.06 30.41 -33.15
CA GLU A 162 -8.22 29.67 -31.89
C GLU A 162 -7.84 28.20 -32.06
N ARG A 163 -8.17 27.58 -33.20
CA ARG A 163 -7.78 26.20 -33.51
C ARG A 163 -6.27 26.03 -33.64
N ARG A 164 -5.61 26.97 -34.32
CA ARG A 164 -4.13 26.97 -34.41
C ARG A 164 -3.48 27.17 -33.04
N GLN A 165 -4.02 28.07 -32.21
CA GLN A 165 -3.53 28.28 -30.85
C GLN A 165 -3.71 27.02 -29.98
N GLN A 166 -4.88 26.37 -30.07
CA GLN A 166 -5.15 25.11 -29.38
C GLN A 166 -4.14 24.02 -29.80
N GLN A 167 -3.82 23.91 -31.08
CA GLN A 167 -2.81 22.99 -31.59
C GLN A 167 -1.41 23.29 -31.02
N GLN A 168 -1.02 24.56 -30.93
CA GLN A 168 0.26 24.93 -30.32
C GLN A 168 0.34 24.55 -28.83
N GLN A 169 -0.71 24.84 -28.06
CA GLN A 169 -0.80 24.45 -26.64
C GLN A 169 -0.76 22.93 -26.49
N PHE A 170 -1.46 22.20 -27.35
CA PHE A 170 -1.43 20.76 -27.41
C PHE A 170 -0.01 20.22 -27.63
N GLN A 171 0.74 20.78 -28.58
CA GLN A 171 2.12 20.37 -28.85
C GLN A 171 3.07 20.66 -27.68
N GLN A 172 2.88 21.78 -26.96
CA GLN A 172 3.64 22.08 -25.74
C GLN A 172 3.34 21.06 -24.64
N GLU A 173 2.06 20.76 -24.40
CA GLU A 173 1.65 19.78 -23.39
C GLU A 173 2.12 18.37 -23.77
N LYS A 174 2.09 18.02 -25.07
CA LYS A 174 2.64 16.78 -25.61
C LYS A 174 4.12 16.66 -25.29
N SER A 175 4.92 17.68 -25.59
CA SER A 175 6.36 17.65 -25.31
C SER A 175 6.66 17.51 -23.81
N ARG A 176 5.94 18.24 -22.95
CA ARG A 176 6.10 18.15 -21.49
C ARG A 176 5.73 16.75 -20.99
N THR A 177 4.60 16.21 -21.45
CA THR A 177 4.11 14.89 -21.03
C THR A 177 5.03 13.79 -21.50
N LEU A 178 5.54 13.83 -22.73
CA LEU A 178 6.54 12.88 -23.23
C LEU A 178 7.81 12.86 -22.38
N LYS A 179 8.34 14.04 -22.02
CA LYS A 179 9.48 14.15 -21.10
C LYS A 179 9.18 13.51 -19.74
N ASN A 180 8.00 13.78 -19.18
CA ASN A 180 7.60 13.23 -17.89
C ASN A 180 7.41 11.70 -17.95
N LEU A 181 6.81 11.17 -19.02
CA LEU A 181 6.63 9.73 -19.22
C LEU A 181 7.97 9.01 -19.43
N ALA A 182 8.92 9.63 -20.12
CA ALA A 182 10.27 9.09 -20.25
C ALA A 182 10.97 8.99 -18.88
N ARG A 183 10.84 10.03 -18.05
CA ARG A 183 11.32 10.01 -16.65
C ARG A 183 10.57 8.97 -15.80
N CYS A 184 9.25 8.85 -15.94
CA CYS A 184 8.45 7.82 -15.28
C CYS A 184 9.01 6.42 -15.58
N ALA A 185 9.35 6.15 -16.85
CA ALA A 185 9.92 4.86 -17.23
C ALA A 185 11.24 4.59 -16.50
N ASP A 186 12.16 5.56 -16.45
CA ASP A 186 13.44 5.41 -15.77
C ASP A 186 13.28 5.23 -14.24
N GLU A 187 12.51 6.11 -13.60
CA GLU A 187 12.23 6.05 -12.15
C GLU A 187 11.56 4.71 -11.78
N ALA A 188 10.57 4.27 -12.56
CA ALA A 188 9.91 2.99 -12.33
C ALA A 188 10.85 1.80 -12.49
N MET A 189 11.81 1.82 -13.43
CA MET A 189 12.80 0.75 -13.57
C MET A 189 13.81 0.75 -12.41
N ASN A 190 14.15 1.92 -11.86
CA ASN A 190 15.03 2.03 -10.70
C ASN A 190 14.35 1.55 -9.41
N GLU A 191 13.04 1.70 -9.31
CA GLU A 191 12.23 1.21 -8.18
C GLU A 191 11.67 -0.21 -8.39
N GLU A 192 12.10 -0.92 -9.44
CA GLU A 192 11.63 -2.28 -9.78
C GLU A 192 10.11 -2.38 -10.02
N LEU A 193 9.48 -1.26 -10.38
CA LEU A 193 8.06 -1.16 -10.75
C LEU A 193 7.88 -1.42 -12.26
N PHE A 194 8.25 -2.62 -12.71
CA PHE A 194 8.39 -2.96 -14.13
C PHE A 194 7.12 -2.73 -14.96
N GLU A 195 5.93 -3.01 -14.42
CA GLU A 195 4.65 -2.79 -15.13
C GLU A 195 4.35 -1.30 -15.37
N LEU A 196 4.65 -0.46 -14.38
CA LEU A 196 4.49 0.98 -14.51
C LEU A 196 5.43 1.51 -15.59
N GLY A 197 6.71 1.12 -15.54
CA GLY A 197 7.67 1.56 -16.54
C GLY A 197 7.35 1.03 -17.94
N ARG A 198 6.87 -0.21 -18.08
CA ARG A 198 6.34 -0.75 -19.37
C ARG A 198 5.24 0.14 -19.92
N ARG A 199 4.27 0.52 -19.09
CA ARG A 199 3.17 1.41 -19.50
C ARG A 199 3.67 2.79 -19.93
N CYS A 200 4.61 3.38 -19.20
CA CYS A 200 5.21 4.66 -19.54
C CYS A 200 6.00 4.59 -20.87
N ILE A 201 6.83 3.56 -21.08
CA ILE A 201 7.54 3.32 -22.37
C ILE A 201 6.55 3.17 -23.53
N MET A 202 5.49 2.38 -23.34
CA MET A 202 4.47 2.16 -24.36
C MET A 202 3.78 3.46 -24.76
N LEU A 203 3.39 4.30 -23.80
CA LEU A 203 2.75 5.58 -24.08
C LEU A 203 3.69 6.54 -24.82
N VAL A 204 4.96 6.62 -24.41
CA VAL A 204 5.95 7.43 -25.16
C VAL A 204 6.02 6.96 -26.61
N LYS A 205 6.12 5.65 -26.86
CA LYS A 205 6.16 5.10 -28.22
C LYS A 205 4.91 5.41 -29.03
N GLN A 206 3.74 5.43 -28.41
CA GLN A 206 2.46 5.71 -29.07
C GLN A 206 2.25 7.19 -29.40
N ILE A 207 2.91 8.09 -28.68
CA ILE A 207 2.71 9.55 -28.80
C ILE A 207 3.86 10.21 -29.57
N ASP A 208 5.10 9.74 -29.39
CA ASP A 208 6.29 10.32 -30.00
C ASP A 208 6.57 9.78 -31.42
N ASN A 209 5.87 10.35 -32.39
CA ASN A 209 6.09 10.06 -33.81
C ASN A 209 7.50 10.47 -34.31
N THR A 210 8.16 11.41 -33.60
CA THR A 210 9.49 11.92 -33.97
C THR A 210 10.63 11.06 -33.41
N HIS A 211 10.32 10.07 -32.56
CA HIS A 211 11.31 9.19 -31.92
C HIS A 211 12.35 9.95 -31.06
N LYS A 212 12.08 11.22 -30.71
CA LYS A 212 12.97 12.09 -29.92
C LYS A 212 13.38 11.48 -28.59
N TYR A 213 12.48 10.76 -27.93
CA TYR A 213 12.72 10.17 -26.61
C TYR A 213 13.24 8.72 -26.67
N THR A 214 13.41 8.14 -27.87
CA THR A 214 13.83 6.75 -28.04
C THR A 214 15.16 6.47 -27.36
N VAL A 215 16.17 7.33 -27.59
CA VAL A 215 17.50 7.18 -26.99
C VAL A 215 17.45 7.26 -25.47
N SER A 216 16.65 8.18 -24.92
CA SER A 216 16.51 8.32 -23.45
C SER A 216 15.86 7.11 -22.79
N LEU A 217 15.10 6.30 -23.55
CA LEU A 217 14.41 5.13 -23.04
C LEU A 217 15.24 3.83 -23.13
N GLU A 218 16.38 3.82 -23.83
CA GLU A 218 17.16 2.60 -24.03
C GLU A 218 17.62 1.94 -22.72
N PRO A 219 18.10 2.67 -21.69
CA PRO A 219 18.45 2.06 -20.42
C PRO A 219 17.25 1.39 -19.73
N ALA A 220 16.10 2.07 -19.73
CA ALA A 220 14.87 1.55 -19.13
C ALA A 220 14.36 0.31 -19.90
N LYS A 221 14.43 0.33 -21.24
CA LYS A 221 14.09 -0.83 -22.06
C LYS A 221 15.01 -2.02 -21.81
N ALA A 222 16.32 -1.79 -21.68
CA ALA A 222 17.29 -2.84 -21.41
C ALA A 222 17.02 -3.51 -20.05
N LYS A 223 16.72 -2.72 -19.01
CA LYS A 223 16.32 -3.23 -17.69
C LYS A 223 15.03 -4.04 -17.77
N LEU A 224 14.02 -3.53 -18.47
CA LEU A 224 12.76 -4.24 -18.68
C LEU A 224 12.95 -5.55 -19.43
N GLN A 225 13.78 -5.56 -20.48
CA GLN A 225 14.10 -6.78 -21.24
C GLN A 225 14.84 -7.81 -20.39
N ALA A 226 15.81 -7.39 -19.58
CA ALA A 226 16.52 -8.28 -18.66
C ALA A 226 15.57 -8.89 -17.62
N HIS A 227 14.70 -8.06 -17.04
CA HIS A 227 13.65 -8.52 -16.12
C HIS A 227 12.70 -9.51 -16.79
N ASP A 228 12.16 -9.17 -17.97
CA ASP A 228 11.23 -10.02 -18.71
C ASP A 228 11.89 -11.35 -19.04
N HIS A 229 13.14 -11.34 -19.51
CA HIS A 229 13.88 -12.57 -19.79
C HIS A 229 14.05 -13.45 -18.55
N ALA A 230 14.47 -12.87 -17.41
CA ALA A 230 14.60 -13.60 -16.15
C ALA A 230 13.25 -14.16 -15.65
N TRP A 231 12.19 -13.35 -15.77
CA TRP A 231 10.83 -13.75 -15.39
C TRP A 231 10.35 -14.93 -16.25
N HIS A 232 10.50 -14.84 -17.57
CA HIS A 232 10.12 -15.90 -18.52
C HIS A 232 10.88 -17.19 -18.28
N GLN A 233 12.20 -17.11 -18.08
CA GLN A 233 13.01 -18.28 -17.73
C GLN A 233 12.51 -18.95 -16.45
N GLN A 234 12.20 -18.16 -15.43
CA GLN A 234 11.68 -18.69 -14.16
C GLN A 234 10.31 -19.33 -14.35
N GLN A 235 9.40 -18.71 -15.11
CA GLN A 235 8.08 -19.29 -15.33
C GLN A 235 8.13 -20.57 -16.16
N ASN A 236 9.02 -20.66 -17.15
CA ASN A 236 9.22 -21.89 -17.92
C ASN A 236 9.74 -23.04 -17.04
N LYS A 237 10.68 -22.78 -16.11
CA LYS A 237 11.13 -23.77 -15.13
C LYS A 237 9.99 -24.27 -14.23
N ILE A 238 9.18 -23.36 -13.70
CA ILE A 238 8.01 -23.72 -12.90
C ILE A 238 7.02 -24.57 -13.73
N SER A 239 6.78 -24.19 -14.99
CA SER A 239 5.90 -24.95 -15.88
C SER A 239 6.42 -26.38 -16.13
N THR A 240 7.72 -26.56 -16.33
CA THR A 240 8.32 -27.89 -16.58
C THR A 240 8.34 -28.75 -15.32
N GLU A 241 8.58 -28.17 -14.15
CA GLU A 241 8.49 -28.85 -12.85
C GLU A 241 7.06 -29.32 -12.57
N LEU A 242 6.06 -28.43 -12.68
CA LEU A 242 4.65 -28.79 -12.48
C LEU A 242 4.19 -29.85 -13.49
N LEU A 243 4.66 -29.77 -14.73
CA LEU A 243 4.36 -30.79 -15.74
C LEU A 243 4.93 -32.16 -15.34
N LYS A 244 6.15 -32.20 -14.79
CA LYS A 244 6.77 -33.45 -14.28
C LYS A 244 5.99 -34.00 -13.10
N GLU A 245 5.60 -33.16 -12.15
CA GLU A 245 4.82 -33.56 -10.98
C GLU A 245 3.44 -34.10 -11.35
N LEU A 246 2.73 -33.45 -12.28
CA LEU A 246 1.44 -33.94 -12.78
C LEU A 246 1.56 -35.29 -13.49
N LYS A 247 2.65 -35.53 -14.22
CA LYS A 247 2.93 -36.83 -14.84
C LYS A 247 3.22 -37.95 -13.83
N GLN A 248 3.67 -37.61 -12.62
CA GLN A 248 3.89 -38.56 -11.53
C GLN A 248 2.61 -38.84 -10.73
N GLY A 249 1.66 -37.90 -10.72
CA GLY A 249 0.34 -38.10 -10.13
C GLY A 249 -0.48 -36.82 -9.99
N TYR A 250 -1.79 -36.98 -10.02
CA TYR A 250 -2.76 -35.89 -9.96
C TYR A 250 -3.25 -35.63 -8.53
N SER A 251 -2.33 -35.29 -7.62
CA SER A 251 -2.72 -34.83 -6.29
C SER A 251 -3.49 -33.50 -6.38
N HIS A 252 -4.37 -33.24 -5.41
CA HIS A 252 -5.12 -31.97 -5.37
C HIS A 252 -4.18 -30.75 -5.36
N ASP A 253 -3.08 -30.83 -4.61
CA ASP A 253 -2.08 -29.76 -4.54
C ASP A 253 -1.43 -29.48 -5.90
N ASN A 254 -1.01 -30.53 -6.62
CA ASN A 254 -0.40 -30.39 -7.95
C ASN A 254 -1.36 -29.74 -8.95
N LEU A 255 -2.63 -30.17 -8.95
CA LEU A 255 -3.65 -29.60 -9.85
C LEU A 255 -3.94 -28.13 -9.53
N LEU A 256 -4.00 -27.76 -8.23
CA LEU A 256 -4.22 -26.39 -7.81
C LEU A 256 -3.05 -25.49 -8.17
N ARG A 257 -1.80 -25.91 -7.87
CA ARG A 257 -0.60 -25.14 -8.22
C ARG A 257 -0.48 -24.93 -9.73
N ALA A 258 -0.75 -25.96 -10.53
CA ALA A 258 -0.74 -25.87 -11.99
C ALA A 258 -1.79 -24.88 -12.52
N SER A 259 -3.03 -24.94 -12.01
CA SER A 259 -4.09 -24.01 -12.41
C SER A 259 -3.76 -22.55 -12.05
N LEU A 260 -3.29 -22.29 -10.83
CA LEU A 260 -2.89 -20.95 -10.41
C LEU A 260 -1.72 -20.41 -11.25
N HIS A 261 -0.74 -21.26 -11.58
CA HIS A 261 0.38 -20.89 -12.44
C HIS A 261 -0.09 -20.53 -13.86
N LEU A 262 -0.97 -21.34 -14.46
CA LEU A 262 -1.54 -21.06 -15.77
C LEU A 262 -2.36 -19.76 -15.79
N GLN A 263 -3.15 -19.50 -14.74
CA GLN A 263 -3.89 -18.24 -14.59
C GLN A 263 -2.96 -17.03 -14.44
N LYS A 264 -1.82 -17.19 -13.75
CA LYS A 264 -0.81 -16.14 -13.66
C LYS A 264 -0.20 -15.87 -15.04
N LEU A 265 0.14 -16.92 -15.78
CA LEU A 265 0.75 -16.80 -17.10
C LEU A 265 -0.16 -16.15 -18.14
N SER A 266 -1.47 -16.36 -18.07
CA SER A 266 -2.43 -15.79 -19.03
C SER A 266 -2.49 -14.26 -19.04
N ARG A 267 -1.93 -13.59 -18.02
CA ARG A 267 -1.91 -12.13 -17.89
C ARG A 267 -0.74 -11.45 -18.60
N TYR A 268 0.23 -12.22 -19.09
CA TYR A 268 1.46 -11.71 -19.68
C TYR A 268 1.60 -12.17 -21.12
N LYS A 269 2.43 -11.47 -21.91
CA LYS A 269 2.75 -11.92 -23.26
C LYS A 269 3.77 -13.06 -23.18
N GLN A 270 3.45 -14.23 -23.70
CA GLN A 270 4.34 -15.40 -23.64
C GLN A 270 5.29 -15.47 -24.84
N THR A 271 6.45 -16.08 -24.63
CA THR A 271 7.39 -16.48 -25.68
C THR A 271 6.93 -17.76 -26.38
N THR A 272 7.46 -18.03 -27.58
CA THR A 272 7.13 -19.24 -28.35
C THR A 272 7.43 -20.53 -27.57
N GLU A 273 8.52 -20.58 -26.81
CA GLU A 273 8.88 -21.73 -26.00
C GLU A 273 7.89 -21.93 -24.84
N GLU A 274 7.53 -20.86 -24.15
CA GLU A 274 6.54 -20.92 -23.06
C GLU A 274 5.18 -21.36 -23.56
N ILE A 275 4.74 -20.92 -24.74
CA ILE A 275 3.46 -21.35 -25.33
C ILE A 275 3.41 -22.88 -25.44
N LYS A 276 4.51 -23.52 -25.83
CA LYS A 276 4.60 -24.98 -25.91
C LYS A 276 4.51 -25.62 -24.52
N SER A 277 5.29 -25.15 -23.55
CA SER A 277 5.28 -25.67 -22.17
C SER A 277 3.92 -25.48 -21.50
N ILE A 278 3.29 -24.32 -21.69
CA ILE A 278 1.94 -23.97 -21.19
C ILE A 278 0.90 -24.91 -21.79
N SER A 279 0.95 -25.16 -23.10
CA SER A 279 0.01 -26.07 -23.78
C SER A 279 0.10 -27.48 -23.21
N LEU A 280 1.33 -28.00 -23.03
CA LEU A 280 1.55 -29.32 -22.43
C LEU A 280 1.08 -29.37 -20.97
N LEU A 281 1.36 -28.34 -20.18
CA LEU A 281 0.92 -28.25 -18.79
C LEU A 281 -0.62 -28.20 -18.69
N GLN A 282 -1.27 -27.41 -19.53
CA GLN A 282 -2.73 -27.31 -19.62
C GLN A 282 -3.35 -28.66 -19.99
N GLN A 283 -2.75 -29.38 -20.95
CA GLN A 283 -3.23 -30.69 -21.35
C GLN A 283 -3.16 -31.70 -20.20
N GLU A 284 -2.05 -31.74 -19.45
CA GLU A 284 -1.90 -32.64 -18.30
C GLU A 284 -2.81 -32.25 -17.13
N LEU A 285 -2.98 -30.95 -16.87
CA LEU A 285 -3.96 -30.47 -15.88
C LEU A 285 -5.38 -30.96 -16.22
N ASN A 286 -5.79 -30.82 -17.49
CA ASN A 286 -7.11 -31.25 -17.93
C ASN A 286 -7.31 -32.76 -17.77
N LYS A 287 -6.28 -33.57 -18.05
CA LYS A 287 -6.32 -35.03 -17.80
C LYS A 287 -6.51 -35.33 -16.31
N GLY A 288 -5.76 -34.66 -15.44
CA GLY A 288 -5.87 -34.85 -13.99
C GLY A 288 -7.22 -34.44 -13.41
N ILE A 289 -7.80 -33.35 -13.93
CA ILE A 289 -9.18 -32.94 -13.60
C ILE A 289 -10.17 -34.01 -14.04
N ALA A 290 -10.06 -34.53 -15.26
CA ALA A 290 -10.94 -35.57 -15.77
C ALA A 290 -10.84 -36.86 -14.93
N GLN A 291 -9.63 -37.32 -14.62
CA GLN A 291 -9.43 -38.50 -13.76
C GLN A 291 -10.00 -38.31 -12.35
N SER A 292 -9.84 -37.12 -11.77
CA SER A 292 -10.42 -36.80 -10.46
C SER A 292 -11.94 -36.76 -10.50
N MET A 293 -12.52 -36.23 -11.59
CA MET A 293 -13.97 -36.28 -11.83
C MET A 293 -14.48 -37.72 -11.88
N ASP A 294 -13.77 -38.59 -12.61
CA ASP A 294 -14.10 -40.01 -12.79
C ASP A 294 -14.01 -40.78 -11.47
N ALA A 295 -12.95 -40.56 -10.68
CA ALA A 295 -12.80 -41.13 -9.35
C ALA A 295 -13.95 -40.72 -8.40
N GLY A 296 -14.35 -39.44 -8.44
CA GLY A 296 -15.52 -38.97 -7.71
C GLY A 296 -16.81 -39.69 -8.15
N ARG A 297 -17.02 -39.89 -9.47
CA ARG A 297 -18.19 -40.63 -9.98
C ARG A 297 -18.20 -42.09 -9.54
N GLN A 298 -17.04 -42.74 -9.55
CA GLN A 298 -16.90 -44.12 -9.07
C GLN A 298 -17.23 -44.25 -7.58
N LEU A 299 -16.64 -43.40 -6.72
CA LEU A 299 -16.94 -43.38 -5.29
C LEU A 299 -18.43 -43.13 -5.03
N TYR A 300 -19.04 -42.24 -5.82
CA TYR A 300 -20.47 -41.96 -5.73
C TYR A 300 -21.31 -43.20 -6.06
N SER A 301 -20.98 -43.94 -7.14
CA SER A 301 -21.70 -45.16 -7.52
C SER A 301 -21.53 -46.31 -6.52
N GLU A 302 -20.40 -46.34 -5.81
CA GLU A 302 -20.13 -47.29 -4.71
C GLU A 302 -20.85 -46.90 -3.41
N GLY A 303 -21.62 -45.81 -3.39
CA GLY A 303 -22.32 -45.31 -2.20
C GLY A 303 -21.46 -44.50 -1.23
N LYS A 304 -20.17 -44.26 -1.55
CA LYS A 304 -19.24 -43.44 -0.76
C LYS A 304 -19.42 -41.94 -1.04
N VAL A 305 -20.66 -41.46 -0.89
CA VAL A 305 -21.10 -40.12 -1.34
C VAL A 305 -20.29 -38.98 -0.69
N SER A 306 -19.94 -39.09 0.60
CA SER A 306 -19.13 -38.06 1.29
C SER A 306 -17.71 -37.94 0.72
N GLN A 307 -17.09 -39.06 0.31
CA GLN A 307 -15.74 -39.06 -0.25
C GLN A 307 -15.76 -38.48 -1.67
N ALA A 308 -16.76 -38.86 -2.48
CA ALA A 308 -16.99 -38.27 -3.80
C ALA A 308 -17.17 -36.75 -3.74
N LEU A 309 -18.00 -36.26 -2.81
CA LEU A 309 -18.24 -34.84 -2.61
C LEU A 309 -16.94 -34.10 -2.23
N SER A 310 -16.09 -34.68 -1.39
CA SER A 310 -14.81 -34.08 -1.02
C SER A 310 -13.91 -33.84 -2.24
N ILE A 311 -13.83 -34.82 -3.16
CA ILE A 311 -13.07 -34.68 -4.40
C ILE A 311 -13.63 -33.54 -5.25
N TRP A 312 -14.94 -33.52 -5.48
CA TRP A 312 -15.56 -32.49 -6.32
C TRP A 312 -15.45 -31.07 -5.74
N ILE A 313 -15.64 -30.91 -4.43
CA ILE A 313 -15.41 -29.61 -3.76
C ILE A 313 -13.97 -29.13 -3.96
N SER A 314 -13.00 -30.06 -3.94
CA SER A 314 -11.59 -29.72 -4.18
C SER A 314 -11.38 -29.24 -5.63
N LEU A 315 -12.01 -29.87 -6.62
CA LEU A 315 -11.93 -29.48 -8.02
C LEU A 315 -12.61 -28.14 -8.33
N ARG A 316 -13.60 -27.74 -7.54
CA ARG A 316 -14.31 -26.47 -7.75
C ARG A 316 -13.38 -25.26 -7.65
N LYS A 317 -12.35 -25.34 -6.80
CA LYS A 317 -11.32 -24.29 -6.67
C LYS A 317 -10.44 -24.15 -7.92
N ILE A 318 -10.40 -25.18 -8.75
CA ILE A 318 -9.55 -25.30 -9.94
C ILE A 318 -10.35 -24.98 -11.20
N THR A 319 -11.65 -25.30 -11.20
CA THR A 319 -12.57 -25.18 -12.35
C THR A 319 -13.86 -24.45 -11.93
N ALA A 320 -13.75 -23.16 -11.61
CA ALA A 320 -14.84 -22.38 -11.03
C ALA A 320 -16.11 -22.31 -11.91
N ASP A 321 -15.97 -22.46 -13.23
CA ASP A 321 -17.06 -22.31 -14.21
C ASP A 321 -17.53 -23.64 -14.82
N ASN A 322 -17.35 -24.76 -14.11
CA ASN A 322 -17.73 -26.09 -14.61
C ASN A 322 -19.14 -26.51 -14.15
N GLU A 323 -20.15 -26.30 -15.00
CA GLU A 323 -21.56 -26.64 -14.71
C GLU A 323 -21.77 -28.13 -14.37
N ALA A 324 -21.05 -29.04 -15.03
CA ALA A 324 -21.16 -30.47 -14.78
C ALA A 324 -20.65 -30.83 -13.38
N LEU A 325 -19.53 -30.21 -12.95
CA LEU A 325 -19.00 -30.37 -11.59
C LEU A 325 -20.00 -29.87 -10.53
N GLU A 326 -20.58 -28.69 -10.73
CA GLU A 326 -21.60 -28.16 -9.79
C GLU A 326 -22.82 -29.07 -9.71
N ALA A 327 -23.28 -29.63 -10.84
CA ALA A 327 -24.38 -30.59 -10.83
C ALA A 327 -24.07 -31.85 -10.00
N HIS A 328 -22.83 -32.35 -10.05
CA HIS A 328 -22.38 -33.48 -9.23
C HIS A 328 -22.32 -33.13 -7.74
N ILE A 329 -21.75 -31.97 -7.39
CA ILE A 329 -21.69 -31.46 -6.02
C ILE A 329 -23.10 -31.36 -5.42
N ASN A 330 -24.02 -30.68 -6.12
CA ASN A 330 -25.39 -30.47 -5.69
C ASN A 330 -26.14 -31.80 -5.50
N ARG A 331 -25.92 -32.78 -6.39
CA ARG A 331 -26.53 -34.11 -6.27
C ARG A 331 -26.05 -34.85 -5.03
N ALA A 332 -24.74 -34.87 -4.77
CA ALA A 332 -24.19 -35.54 -3.58
C ALA A 332 -24.64 -34.88 -2.28
N GLN A 333 -24.70 -33.55 -2.22
CA GLN A 333 -25.21 -32.83 -1.05
C GLN A 333 -26.66 -33.23 -0.72
N ARG A 334 -27.55 -33.24 -1.72
CA ARG A 334 -28.95 -33.68 -1.50
C ARG A 334 -29.08 -35.11 -1.00
N VAL A 335 -28.22 -36.02 -1.48
CA VAL A 335 -28.22 -37.41 -1.01
C VAL A 335 -27.77 -37.50 0.45
N LEU A 336 -26.70 -36.79 0.82
CA LEU A 336 -26.21 -36.74 2.21
C LEU A 336 -27.25 -36.14 3.16
N GLU A 337 -27.89 -35.04 2.77
CA GLU A 337 -28.99 -34.45 3.55
C GLU A 337 -30.15 -35.43 3.77
N LYS A 338 -30.52 -36.21 2.74
CA LYS A 338 -31.58 -37.22 2.85
C LYS A 338 -31.16 -38.35 3.80
N LEU A 339 -29.93 -38.84 3.70
CA LEU A 339 -29.39 -39.87 4.61
C LEU A 339 -29.37 -39.39 6.06
N GLU A 340 -28.96 -38.14 6.30
CA GLU A 340 -28.95 -37.55 7.65
C GLU A 340 -30.37 -37.46 8.24
N ARG A 341 -31.35 -37.04 7.44
CA ARG A 341 -32.78 -37.01 7.87
C ARG A 341 -33.30 -38.40 8.19
N LEU A 342 -32.97 -39.41 7.39
CA LEU A 342 -33.39 -40.79 7.63
C LEU A 342 -32.75 -41.35 8.91
N GLY A 343 -31.46 -41.08 9.14
CA GLY A 343 -30.78 -41.46 10.39
C GLY A 343 -31.34 -40.78 11.63
N LYS A 344 -31.85 -39.55 11.52
CA LYS A 344 -32.55 -38.82 12.60
C LYS A 344 -34.01 -39.27 12.81
N SER A 345 -34.63 -39.91 11.81
CA SER A 345 -36.05 -40.30 11.82
C SER A 345 -36.30 -41.74 12.28
N GLN A 346 -35.27 -42.47 12.73
CA GLN A 346 -35.40 -43.79 13.35
C GLN A 346 -35.27 -43.66 14.89
N PRO A 347 -36.38 -43.52 15.64
CA PRO A 347 -36.43 -43.93 17.04
C PRO A 347 -36.68 -45.44 17.14
N LEU A 348 -36.03 -46.07 18.12
CA LEU A 348 -36.26 -47.44 18.59
C LEU A 348 -37.74 -47.85 18.52
N HIS A 349 -38.08 -48.74 17.59
CA HIS A 349 -39.32 -49.52 17.66
C HIS A 349 -38.96 -50.99 17.79
N ASP A 350 -38.38 -51.32 18.94
CA ASP A 350 -38.47 -52.67 19.48
C ASP A 350 -39.80 -52.75 20.25
N LYS A 351 -40.86 -53.14 19.55
CA LYS A 351 -42.08 -53.66 20.17
C LYS A 351 -42.35 -55.03 19.58
N THR A 352 -41.85 -56.01 20.30
CA THR A 352 -42.28 -57.41 20.30
C THR A 352 -43.82 -57.49 20.27
N PRO A 353 -44.42 -58.25 19.34
CA PRO A 353 -45.82 -58.65 19.47
C PRO A 353 -45.89 -59.84 20.43
N SER A 354 -46.57 -59.65 21.57
CA SER A 354 -47.03 -60.73 22.44
C SER A 354 -48.06 -61.58 21.69
N PHE A 355 -47.76 -62.87 21.52
CA PHE A 355 -48.75 -63.86 21.09
C PHE A 355 -49.79 -64.09 22.20
N PRO A 356 -51.09 -64.19 21.87
CA PRO A 356 -52.08 -64.69 22.82
C PRO A 356 -51.98 -66.22 22.90
N LYS A 357 -51.81 -66.75 24.12
CA LYS A 357 -52.06 -68.17 24.40
C LYS A 357 -53.56 -68.39 24.57
N THR A 358 -54.13 -69.23 23.73
CA THR A 358 -55.36 -69.97 24.01
C THR A 358 -55.03 -71.22 24.82
N GLN A 359 -55.35 -71.20 26.12
CA GLN A 359 -56.16 -72.17 26.87
C GLN A 359 -56.18 -71.80 28.34
#